data_AF-A0AA88SHQ0-F1
#
_entry.id   AF-A0AA88SHQ0-F1
#
_cell.length_a   1.000
_cell.length_b   1.000
_cell.length_c   1.000
_cell.angle_alpha   90.00
_cell.angle_beta   90.00
_cell.angle_gamma   90.00
#
_symmetry.space_group_name_H-M   'P 1'
#
loop_
_entity.id
_entity.type
_entity.pdbx_description
1 polymer ?
#
loop_
_entity_poly.entity_id
_entity_poly.type
_entity_poly.pdbx_seq_one_letter_code
_entity_poly.pdbx_strand_id
1 'polypeptide(L)' 'MPPFLTFFHFDADGNKQPDVSIFTMTRPSFLHDFAITKKHEIFGDIQIGMNPMDMLVGGGSPVGADPAKVPRIGVIPR' A
#
# COMPACT_ATOMS: atom_id res chain seq x y z
N MET A 1 -11.42 6.92 -2.25
CA MET A 1 -10.83 8.10 -1.57
C MET A 1 -9.69 7.61 -0.68
N PRO A 2 -8.61 8.39 -0.48
CA PRO A 2 -7.56 8.04 0.47
C PRO A 2 -8.12 7.93 1.92
N PRO A 3 -7.43 7.20 2.82
CA PRO A 3 -6.14 6.53 2.62
C PRO A 3 -6.25 5.28 1.73
N PHE A 4 -5.20 5.00 0.94
CA PHE A 4 -5.12 3.76 0.12
C PHE A 4 -4.34 2.64 0.81
N LEU A 5 -3.78 2.91 2.00
CA LEU A 5 -3.11 1.96 2.84
C LEU A 5 -3.35 2.34 4.31
N THR A 6 -3.74 1.35 5.11
CA THR A 6 -3.91 1.47 6.56
C THR A 6 -3.11 0.35 7.22
N PHE A 7 -2.29 0.69 8.21
CA PHE A 7 -1.55 -0.27 9.02
C PHE A 7 -2.18 -0.37 10.41
N PHE A 8 -2.22 -1.58 10.96
CA PHE A 8 -2.58 -1.86 12.35
C PHE A 8 -1.89 -3.15 12.79
N HIS A 9 -1.86 -3.38 14.09
CA HIS A 9 -1.37 -4.63 14.66
C HIS A 9 -2.21 -5.05 15.86
N PHE A 10 -1.97 -6.26 16.35
CA PHE A 10 -2.58 -6.79 17.56
C PHE A 10 -1.51 -6.95 18.64
N ASP A 11 -1.88 -6.73 19.90
CA ASP A 11 -1.02 -7.05 21.04
C ASP A 11 -1.05 -8.55 21.37
N ALA A 12 -0.29 -8.96 22.39
CA ALA A 12 -0.20 -10.35 22.82
C ALA A 12 -1.52 -10.90 23.39
N ASP A 13 -2.42 -10.02 23.84
CA ASP A 13 -3.75 -10.37 24.37
C ASP A 13 -4.81 -10.41 23.26
N GLY A 14 -4.43 -10.08 22.02
CA GLY A 14 -5.31 -10.07 20.86
C GLY A 14 -6.12 -8.79 20.70
N ASN A 15 -5.78 -7.70 21.41
CA ASN A 15 -6.44 -6.42 21.20
C ASN A 15 -5.88 -5.72 19.96
N LYS A 16 -6.77 -5.28 19.07
CA LYS A 16 -6.42 -4.46 17.91
C LYS A 16 -5.94 -3.09 18.36
N GLN A 17 -4.76 -2.69 17.94
CA GLN A 17 -4.22 -1.36 18.16
C GLN A 17 -4.81 -0.34 17.17
N PRO A 18 -4.75 0.97 17.45
CA PRO A 18 -5.32 2.00 16.59
C PRO A 18 -4.80 1.95 15.14
N ASP A 19 -5.68 2.29 14.20
CA ASP A 19 -5.32 2.35 12.78
C ASP A 19 -4.38 3.51 12.49
N VAL A 20 -3.32 3.23 11.74
CA VAL A 20 -2.38 4.21 11.19
C VAL A 20 -2.69 4.39 9.70
N SER A 21 -3.31 5.51 9.36
CA SER A 21 -3.65 5.85 7.97
C SER A 21 -2.46 6.46 7.22
N ILE A 22 -2.06 5.87 6.09
CA ILE A 22 -0.91 6.32 5.31
C ILE A 22 -1.37 7.20 4.15
N PHE A 23 -1.43 8.51 4.40
CA PHE A 23 -1.91 9.51 3.43
C PHE A 23 -0.91 9.88 2.32
N THR A 24 0.37 9.52 2.48
CA THR A 24 1.42 9.83 1.50
C THR A 24 1.37 8.94 0.25
N MET A 25 0.57 7.88 0.28
CA MET A 25 0.17 7.13 -0.91
C MET A 25 -1.00 7.86 -1.56
N THR A 26 -0.75 8.55 -2.66
CA THR A 26 -1.75 9.41 -3.33
C THR A 26 -2.56 8.69 -4.41
N ARG A 27 -2.22 7.42 -4.68
CA ARG A 27 -2.92 6.56 -5.64
C ARG A 27 -2.93 5.11 -5.13
N PRO A 28 -3.90 4.28 -5.54
CA PRO A 28 -3.87 2.86 -5.24
C PRO A 28 -2.58 2.20 -5.74
N SER A 29 -1.89 1.47 -4.86
CA SER A 29 -0.73 0.66 -5.19
C SER A 29 -1.03 -0.79 -4.84
N PHE A 30 -0.52 -1.72 -5.63
CA PHE A 30 -0.61 -3.13 -5.32
C PHE A 30 0.46 -3.50 -4.28
N LEU A 31 0.12 -3.34 -3.00
CA LEU A 31 1.00 -3.71 -1.88
C LEU A 31 0.62 -5.11 -1.40
N HIS A 32 1.33 -6.11 -1.94
CA HIS A 32 1.12 -7.52 -1.58
C HIS A 32 1.81 -7.90 -0.26
N ASP A 33 2.99 -7.34 0.00
CA ASP A 33 3.82 -7.70 1.15
C ASP A 33 4.47 -6.44 1.76
N PHE A 34 4.89 -6.56 3.01
CA PHE A 34 5.59 -5.53 3.77
C PHE A 34 6.57 -6.17 4.74
N ALA A 35 7.54 -5.40 5.24
CA ALA A 35 8.55 -5.91 6.15
C ALA A 35 8.45 -5.28 7.53
N ILE A 36 8.80 -6.07 8.55
CA ILE A 36 8.82 -5.67 9.96
C ILE A 36 10.24 -5.79 10.47
N THR A 37 10.67 -4.81 11.25
CA THR A 37 11.94 -4.85 12.00
C THR A 37 11.69 -4.70 13.50
N LYS A 38 12.75 -4.72 14.30
CA LYS A 38 12.64 -4.41 15.74
C LYS A 38 12.08 -3.01 16.02
N LYS A 39 12.19 -2.06 15.08
CA LYS A 39 11.90 -0.64 15.32
C LYS A 39 11.02 0.03 14.25
N HIS A 40 10.73 -0.66 13.16
CA HIS A 40 10.06 -0.05 12.02
C HIS A 40 9.21 -1.06 11.26
N GLU A 41 8.13 -0.54 10.71
CA GLU A 41 7.32 -1.14 9.65
C GLU A 41 7.69 -0.51 8.31
N ILE A 42 7.86 -1.34 7.28
CA ILE A 42 8.41 -0.94 5.98
C ILE A 42 7.45 -1.36 4.87
N PHE A 43 7.00 -0.39 4.08
CA PHE A 43 5.99 -0.55 3.03
C PHE A 43 6.56 -0.21 1.65
N GLY A 44 6.31 -1.08 0.66
CA GLY A 44 6.69 -0.84 -0.73
C GLY A 44 5.57 -0.14 -1.51
N ASP A 45 5.82 1.10 -1.96
CA ASP A 45 4.98 1.80 -2.94
C ASP A 45 5.52 1.53 -4.35
N ILE A 46 5.16 0.37 -4.90
CA ILE A 46 5.70 -0.17 -6.16
C ILE A 46 4.97 0.36 -7.40
N GLN A 47 5.48 0.06 -8.59
CA GLN A 47 4.93 0.54 -9.87
C GLN A 47 3.63 -0.15 -10.30
N ILE A 48 3.24 -1.23 -9.64
CA ILE A 48 2.00 -1.95 -9.93
C ILE A 48 0.86 -1.25 -9.19
N GLY A 49 -0.19 -0.87 -9.90
CA GLY A 49 -1.37 -0.20 -9.35
C GLY A 49 -2.65 -0.65 -10.04
N MET A 50 -3.76 -0.04 -9.64
CA MET A 50 -5.05 -0.24 -10.30
C MET A 50 -5.17 0.67 -11.51
N ASN A 51 -5.57 0.10 -12.66
CA ASN A 51 -5.96 0.82 -13.85
C ASN A 51 -7.38 0.40 -14.31
N PRO A 52 -8.44 0.97 -13.71
CA PRO A 52 -9.81 0.62 -14.07
C PRO A 52 -10.17 0.97 -15.52
N MET A 53 -9.47 1.95 -16.12
CA MET A 53 -9.73 2.37 -17.50
C MET A 53 -9.30 1.32 -18.52
N ASP A 54 -8.22 0.58 -18.26
CA ASP A 54 -7.81 -0.53 -19.13
C ASP A 54 -8.86 -1.64 -19.18
N MET A 55 -9.49 -1.91 -18.03
CA MET A 55 -10.61 -2.86 -17.96
C MET A 55 -11.84 -2.34 -18.72
N LEU A 56 -12.21 -1.08 -18.52
CA LEU A 56 -13.43 -0.49 -19.08
C LEU A 56 -13.35 -0.23 -20.59
N VAL A 57 -12.19 0.19 -21.11
CA VAL A 57 -12.02 0.63 -22.50
C VAL A 57 -11.25 -0.38 -23.34
N GLY A 58 -10.31 -1.10 -22.73
CA GLY A 58 -9.40 -2.00 -23.44
C GLY A 58 -9.70 -3.50 -23.28
N GLY A 59 -10.64 -3.88 -22.41
CA GLY A 59 -10.85 -5.29 -22.04
C GLY A 59 -9.64 -5.93 -21.32
N GLY A 60 -8.72 -5.10 -20.81
CA GLY A 60 -7.47 -5.52 -20.19
C GLY A 60 -7.60 -5.81 -18.70
N SER A 61 -6.46 -6.14 -18.07
CA SER A 61 -6.37 -6.35 -16.63
C SER A 61 -6.64 -5.04 -15.87
N PRO A 62 -7.41 -5.06 -14.76
CA PRO A 62 -7.58 -3.89 -13.88
C PRO A 62 -6.32 -3.58 -13.07
N VAL A 63 -5.27 -4.41 -13.18
CA VAL A 63 -3.95 -4.23 -12.56
C VAL A 63 -2.90 -4.11 -13.65
N GLY A 64 -2.04 -3.10 -13.54
CA GLY A 64 -0.97 -2.84 -14.51
C GLY A 64 0.23 -2.16 -13.86
N ALA A 65 1.35 -2.15 -14.59
CA ALA A 65 2.56 -1.45 -14.18
C ALA A 65 2.63 -0.06 -14.83
N ASP A 66 2.85 0.98 -14.03
CA ASP A 66 3.13 2.34 -14.49
C ASP A 66 4.66 2.57 -14.53
N PRO A 67 5.31 2.53 -15.71
CA PRO A 67 6.75 2.74 -15.81
C PRO A 67 7.19 4.16 -15.43
N ALA A 68 6.26 5.14 -15.40
CA ALA A 68 6.55 6.52 -15.00
C ALA A 68 6.42 6.75 -13.49
N LYS A 69 5.81 5.82 -12.73
CA LYS A 69 5.75 5.91 -11.27
C LYS A 69 7.13 5.61 -10.66
N VAL A 70 7.65 6.53 -9.85
CA VAL A 70 8.88 6.29 -9.08
C VAL A 70 8.54 5.40 -7.88
N PRO A 71 9.16 4.21 -7.73
CA PRO A 71 8.98 3.38 -6.54
C PRO A 71 9.45 4.11 -5.27
N ARG A 72 8.73 3.96 -4.17
CA ARG A 72 9.11 4.55 -2.87
C ARG A 72 9.06 3.51 -1.77
N ILE A 73 9.81 3.76 -0.70
CA ILE A 73 9.78 2.97 0.54
C ILE A 73 9.21 3.85 1.64
N GLY A 74 8.09 3.42 2.22
CA GLY A 74 7.54 4.01 3.44
C GLY A 74 8.18 3.36 4.66
N VAL A 75 8.57 4.15 5.65
CA VAL A 75 9.14 3.68 6.92
C VAL A 75 8.36 4.32 8.06
N ILE A 76 7.78 3.51 8.93
CA ILE A 76 7.00 3.95 10.09
C ILE A 76 7.66 3.40 11.36
N PRO A 77 7.98 4.23 12.36
CA PRO A 77 8.46 3.75 13.65
C PRO A 77 7.44 2.82 14.34
N ARG A 78 7.94 1.76 14.96
CA ARG A 78 7.17 0.81 15.76
C ARG A 78 7.24 1.15 17.24
#